data_AF-A0A0K3CCR9-F1
#
_entry.id   AF-A0A0K3CCR9-F1
#
_cell.length_a   1.000
_cell.length_b   1.000
_cell.length_c   1.000
_cell.angle_alpha   90.00
_cell.angle_beta   90.00
_cell.angle_gamma   90.00
#
_symmetry.space_group_name_H-M   'P 1'
#
loop_
_entity.id
_entity.type
_entity.pdbx_description
1 polymer ?
#
loop_
_entity_poly.entity_id
_entity_poly.type
_entity_poly.pdbx_seq_one_letter_code
_entity_poly.pdbx_strand_id
1 'polypeptide(L)'
;MNRLFGSSSSKPKPSLADAIASTDLRIDSIEVKVRKLDAELTKYRDQMRKMRDGPGKNAVQQRALRVLKQKKLYESQIAQLQQQSFNMEQTTMTTENLRSTMATVDAMRIANKEMKKQYGKIDIDKIEAMHDDMADLMEAANEVQESMSRAYGVPDELDEADLEAVTLHVA
;
A
#
# COMPACT_ATOMS: atom_id res chain seq x y z
N MET A 1 -20.84 50.99 -9.04
CA MET A 1 -19.78 51.62 -8.23
C MET A 1 -19.04 50.55 -7.44
N ASN A 2 -17.70 50.64 -7.49
CA ASN A 2 -16.68 50.12 -6.57
C ASN A 2 -16.50 48.60 -6.38
N ARG A 3 -15.68 48.02 -7.27
CA ARG A 3 -14.75 46.93 -6.94
C ARG A 3 -13.48 47.57 -6.38
N LEU A 4 -13.29 47.58 -5.06
CA LEU A 4 -12.08 48.11 -4.41
C LEU A 4 -11.75 47.30 -3.15
N PHE A 5 -10.52 46.79 -3.11
CA PHE A 5 -9.78 46.18 -2.00
C PHE A 5 -9.86 44.65 -1.81
N GLY A 6 -8.82 44.01 -2.36
CA GLY A 6 -8.09 42.93 -1.68
C GLY A 6 -8.66 41.53 -1.82
N SER A 7 -8.29 40.83 -2.90
CA SER A 7 -8.24 39.37 -2.84
C SER A 7 -7.24 38.97 -1.75
N SER A 8 -7.71 38.68 -0.54
CA SER A 8 -6.89 37.93 0.39
C SER A 8 -6.62 36.60 -0.30
N SER A 9 -5.36 36.35 -0.65
CA SER A 9 -4.90 35.03 -1.06
C SER A 9 -5.43 34.06 -0.01
N SER A 10 -6.42 33.25 -0.38
CA SER A 10 -6.96 32.19 0.46
C SER A 10 -5.79 31.35 0.92
N LYS A 11 -5.32 31.56 2.16
CA LYS A 11 -4.30 30.68 2.74
C LYS A 11 -4.83 29.25 2.57
N PRO A 12 -4.02 28.31 2.05
CA PRO A 12 -4.43 26.93 1.95
C PRO A 12 -5.02 26.49 3.29
N LYS A 13 -6.17 25.81 3.26
CA LYS A 13 -6.72 25.23 4.49
C LYS A 13 -5.65 24.31 5.08
N PRO A 14 -5.36 24.41 6.39
CA PRO A 14 -4.29 23.64 7.01
C PRO A 14 -4.51 22.14 6.75
N SER A 15 -3.47 21.48 6.27
CA SER A 15 -3.44 20.05 6.02
C SER A 15 -3.12 19.27 7.31
N LEU A 16 -3.31 17.95 7.28
CA LEU A 16 -2.84 17.07 8.36
C LEU A 16 -1.33 17.22 8.57
N ALA A 17 -0.56 17.39 7.48
CA ALA A 17 0.89 17.61 7.55
C ALA A 17 1.23 18.92 8.29
N ASP A 18 0.49 20.01 8.02
CA ASP A 18 0.68 21.29 8.73
C ASP A 18 0.34 21.15 10.22
N ALA A 19 -0.69 20.37 10.55
CA ALA A 19 -1.09 20.11 11.93
C ALA A 19 -0.07 19.25 12.70
N ILE A 20 0.50 18.22 12.06
CA ILE A 20 1.60 17.41 12.60
C ILE A 20 2.81 18.30 12.88
N ALA A 21 3.29 19.05 11.88
CA ALA A 21 4.45 19.93 12.04
C ALA A 21 4.26 20.97 13.16
N SER A 22 3.06 21.57 13.26
CA SER A 22 2.72 22.49 14.35
C SER A 22 2.71 21.82 15.72
N THR A 23 2.26 20.57 15.80
CA THR A 23 2.25 19.77 17.03
C THR A 23 3.67 19.43 17.47
N ASP A 24 4.55 19.05 16.54
CA ASP A 24 5.94 18.74 16.83
C ASP A 24 6.72 19.96 17.32
N LEU A 25 6.51 21.14 16.70
CA LEU A 25 7.10 22.39 17.18
C LEU A 25 6.65 22.74 18.62
N ARG A 26 5.43 22.39 18.99
CA ARG A 26 4.94 22.57 20.37
C ARG A 26 5.61 21.59 21.32
N ILE A 27 5.83 20.35 20.91
CA ILE A 27 6.60 19.36 21.68
C ILE A 27 8.00 19.90 21.95
N ASP A 28 8.74 20.31 20.91
CA ASP A 28 10.10 20.85 21.03
C ASP A 28 10.17 22.03 22.02
N SER A 29 9.19 22.95 21.92
CA SER A 29 9.10 24.11 22.82
C SER A 29 8.88 23.69 24.28
N ILE A 30 8.08 22.65 24.52
CA ILE A 30 7.85 22.14 25.88
C ILE A 30 9.08 21.36 26.38
N GLU A 31 9.76 20.60 25.53
CA GLU A 31 11.00 19.90 25.89
C GLU A 31 12.11 20.86 26.34
N VAL A 32 12.21 22.04 25.71
CA VAL A 32 13.13 23.09 26.19
C VAL A 32 12.78 23.52 27.63
N LYS A 33 11.49 23.62 27.98
CA LYS A 33 11.06 23.94 29.35
C LYS A 33 11.40 22.80 30.32
N VAL A 34 11.18 21.55 29.91
CA VAL A 34 11.55 20.36 30.71
C VAL A 34 13.05 20.35 31.00
N ARG A 35 13.91 20.60 30.00
CA ARG A 35 15.36 20.69 30.18
C ARG A 35 15.78 21.77 31.17
N LYS A 36 15.11 22.94 31.16
CA LYS A 36 15.36 24.01 32.13
C LYS A 36 15.00 23.58 33.57
N LEU A 37 13.86 22.91 33.73
CA LEU A 37 13.42 22.40 35.04
C LEU A 37 14.35 21.29 35.56
N ASP A 38 14.87 20.42 34.68
CA ASP A 38 15.88 19.42 35.05
C ASP A 38 17.19 20.03 35.54
N ALA A 39 17.66 21.08 34.87
CA ALA A 39 18.83 21.84 35.32
C ALA A 39 18.58 22.47 36.71
N GLU A 40 17.38 23.00 36.96
CA GLU A 40 17.02 23.56 38.27
C GLU A 40 16.94 22.48 39.36
N LEU A 41 16.32 21.34 39.06
CA LEU A 41 16.26 20.19 39.97
C LEU A 41 17.65 19.66 40.33
N THR A 42 18.57 19.64 39.38
CA THR A 42 19.97 19.26 39.61
C THR A 42 20.64 20.22 40.60
N LYS A 43 20.42 21.54 40.45
CA LYS A 43 20.93 22.54 41.41
C LYS A 43 20.37 22.32 42.81
N TYR A 44 19.06 22.07 42.96
CA TYR A 44 18.47 21.77 44.27
C TYR A 44 19.04 20.50 44.89
N ARG A 45 19.22 19.44 44.09
CA ARG A 45 19.83 18.19 44.55
C ARG A 45 21.24 18.43 45.09
N ASP A 46 22.06 19.16 44.34
CA ASP A 46 23.45 19.42 44.71
C ASP A 46 23.56 20.37 45.90
N GLN A 47 22.63 21.34 46.03
CA GLN A 47 22.50 22.18 47.22
C GLN A 47 22.15 21.34 48.46
N MET A 48 21.11 20.51 48.39
CA MET A 48 20.67 19.68 49.51
C MET A 48 21.73 18.68 49.98
N ARG A 49 22.57 18.17 49.07
CA ARG A 49 23.71 17.28 49.39
C ARG A 49 24.72 17.93 50.34
N LYS A 50 24.87 19.25 50.28
CA LYS A 50 25.81 20.03 51.11
C LYS A 50 25.17 20.53 52.42
N MET A 51 23.88 20.28 52.62
CA MET A 51 23.13 20.76 53.79
C MET A 51 22.97 19.67 54.85
N ARG A 52 23.14 20.05 56.12
CA ARG A 52 22.70 19.24 57.26
C ARG A 52 21.17 19.16 57.27
N ASP A 53 20.66 18.07 57.83
CA ASP A 53 19.22 17.89 58.00
C ASP A 53 18.66 18.95 58.96
N GLY A 54 17.46 19.46 58.64
CA GLY A 54 16.80 20.49 59.41
C GLY A 54 15.91 21.40 58.58
N PRO A 55 15.35 22.47 59.19
CA PRO A 55 14.35 23.33 58.56
C PRO A 55 14.81 23.95 57.24
N GLY A 56 16.09 24.32 57.12
CA GLY A 56 16.66 24.87 55.89
C GLY A 56 16.64 23.87 54.72
N LYS A 57 17.03 22.61 54.96
CA LYS A 57 17.03 21.56 53.93
C LYS A 57 15.60 21.18 53.53
N ASN A 58 14.68 21.15 54.50
CA ASN A 58 13.26 20.92 54.25
C ASN A 58 12.66 22.02 53.34
N ALA A 59 13.01 23.28 53.55
CA ALA A 59 12.55 24.38 52.71
C ALA A 59 13.03 24.25 51.24
N VAL A 60 14.28 23.84 51.03
CA VAL A 60 14.84 23.57 49.70
C VAL A 60 14.14 22.36 49.05
N GLN A 61 13.90 21.30 49.81
CA GLN A 61 13.15 20.13 49.33
C GLN A 61 11.74 20.50 48.86
N GLN A 62 11.03 21.36 49.60
CA GLN A 62 9.69 21.82 49.18
C GLN A 62 9.73 22.66 47.89
N ARG A 63 10.78 23.45 47.66
CA ARG A 63 10.99 24.15 46.39
C ARG A 63 11.24 23.16 45.25
N ALA A 64 12.13 22.19 45.46
CA ALA A 64 12.41 21.15 44.48
C ALA A 64 11.17 20.32 44.11
N LEU A 65 10.31 19.99 45.10
CA LEU A 65 9.05 19.30 44.85
C LEU A 65 8.08 20.09 43.96
N ARG A 66 8.02 21.42 44.09
CA ARG A 66 7.19 22.25 43.19
C ARG A 66 7.71 22.23 41.75
N VAL A 67 9.03 22.32 41.57
CA VAL A 67 9.66 22.24 40.25
C VAL A 67 9.46 20.85 39.64
N LEU A 68 9.58 19.78 40.43
CA LEU A 68 9.33 18.41 39.97
C LEU A 68 7.88 18.22 39.51
N LYS A 69 6.91 18.74 40.27
CA LYS A 69 5.49 18.71 39.88
C LYS A 69 5.27 19.44 38.55
N GLN A 70 5.86 20.63 38.39
CA GLN A 70 5.78 21.37 37.13
C GLN A 70 6.41 20.60 35.96
N LYS A 71 7.56 19.96 36.18
CA LYS A 71 8.22 19.11 35.17
C LYS A 71 7.30 17.98 34.74
N LYS A 72 6.70 17.26 35.70
CA LYS A 72 5.79 16.13 35.44
C LYS A 72 4.54 16.55 34.65
N LEU A 73 4.02 17.77 34.88
CA LEU A 73 2.93 18.32 34.09
C LEU A 73 3.34 18.53 32.62
N TYR A 74 4.54 19.06 32.35
CA TYR A 74 5.04 19.22 31.00
C TYR A 74 5.36 17.89 30.31
N GLU A 75 5.95 16.93 31.03
CA GLU A 75 6.17 15.56 30.51
C GLU A 75 4.83 14.91 30.11
N SER A 76 3.78 15.06 30.93
CA SER A 76 2.44 14.58 30.60
C SER A 76 1.86 15.29 29.37
N GLN A 77 2.11 16.60 29.22
CA GLN A 77 1.65 17.37 28.07
C GLN A 77 2.35 16.91 26.78
N ILE A 78 3.66 16.63 26.84
CA ILE A 78 4.42 16.07 25.71
C ILE A 78 3.81 14.73 25.29
N ALA A 79 3.57 13.82 26.24
CA ALA A 79 3.00 12.50 25.93
C ALA A 79 1.64 12.61 25.22
N GLN A 80 0.79 13.54 25.65
CA GLN A 80 -0.51 13.80 25.00
C GLN A 80 -0.34 14.32 23.56
N LEU A 81 0.59 15.25 23.34
CA LEU A 81 0.86 15.80 22.01
C LEU A 81 1.49 14.77 21.08
N GLN A 82 2.38 13.91 21.59
CA GLN A 82 2.96 12.80 20.83
C GLN A 82 1.89 11.82 20.38
N GLN A 83 0.95 11.46 21.26
CA GLN A 83 -0.19 10.62 20.89
C GLN A 83 -1.07 11.29 19.83
N GLN A 84 -1.29 12.60 19.94
CA GLN A 84 -2.04 13.36 18.94
C GLN A 84 -1.33 13.35 17.57
N SER A 85 -0.02 13.59 17.55
CA SER A 85 0.81 13.56 16.33
C SER A 85 0.73 12.19 15.66
N PHE A 86 0.95 11.12 16.43
CA PHE A 86 0.84 9.74 15.97
C PHE A 86 -0.54 9.42 15.35
N ASN A 87 -1.63 9.84 16.00
CA ASN A 87 -2.97 9.62 15.46
C ASN A 87 -3.18 10.31 14.09
N MET A 88 -2.59 11.50 13.89
CA MET A 88 -2.63 12.21 12.61
C MET A 88 -1.76 11.53 11.55
N GLU A 89 -0.60 11.00 11.92
CA GLU A 89 0.25 10.19 11.02
C GLU A 89 -0.49 8.93 10.55
N GLN A 90 -1.13 8.20 11.47
CA GLN A 90 -1.97 7.04 11.14
C GLN A 90 -3.12 7.41 10.18
N THR A 91 -3.74 8.57 10.40
CA THR A 91 -4.80 9.10 9.51
C THR A 91 -4.26 9.43 8.12
N THR A 92 -3.04 9.97 8.04
CA THR A 92 -2.36 10.27 6.78
C THR A 92 -2.09 8.99 6.00
N MET A 93 -1.48 7.98 6.62
CA MET A 93 -1.25 6.67 5.99
C MET A 93 -2.55 6.01 5.52
N THR A 94 -3.59 6.05 6.35
CA THR A 94 -4.91 5.52 5.98
C THR A 94 -5.47 6.23 4.74
N THR A 95 -5.34 7.55 4.68
CA THR A 95 -5.81 8.35 3.54
C THR A 95 -5.05 8.01 2.25
N GLU A 96 -3.74 7.80 2.34
CA GLU A 96 -2.90 7.38 1.21
C GLU A 96 -3.26 5.98 0.70
N ASN A 97 -3.50 5.04 1.61
CA ASN A 97 -3.98 3.70 1.26
C ASN A 97 -5.34 3.75 0.56
N LEU A 98 -6.26 4.59 1.05
CA LEU A 98 -7.56 4.79 0.40
C LEU A 98 -7.42 5.40 -0.99
N ARG A 99 -6.52 6.38 -1.19
CA ARG A 99 -6.24 6.94 -2.52
C ARG A 99 -5.71 5.89 -3.48
N SER A 100 -4.78 5.04 -3.02
CA SER A 100 -4.22 3.96 -3.83
C SER A 100 -5.31 2.94 -4.20
N THR A 101 -6.19 2.60 -3.26
CA THR A 101 -7.32 1.70 -3.49
C THR A 101 -8.29 2.28 -4.54
N MET A 102 -8.61 3.57 -4.45
CA MET A 102 -9.45 4.24 -5.44
C MET A 102 -8.82 4.22 -6.84
N ALA A 103 -7.51 4.47 -6.96
CA ALA A 103 -6.80 4.39 -8.23
C ALA A 103 -6.89 2.98 -8.85
N THR A 104 -6.73 1.92 -8.04
CA THR A 104 -6.93 0.54 -8.48
C THR A 104 -8.36 0.29 -8.95
N VAL A 105 -9.36 0.74 -8.19
CA VAL A 105 -10.78 0.59 -8.56
C VAL A 105 -11.09 1.30 -9.88
N ASP A 106 -10.55 2.51 -10.08
CA ASP A 106 -10.71 3.25 -11.33
C ASP A 106 -10.05 2.53 -12.52
N ALA A 107 -8.84 1.98 -12.34
CA ALA A 107 -8.17 1.17 -13.35
C ALA A 107 -8.98 -0.09 -13.71
N MET A 108 -9.53 -0.79 -12.71
CA MET A 108 -10.41 -1.93 -12.92
C MET A 108 -11.69 -1.54 -13.67
N ARG A 109 -12.27 -0.38 -13.39
CA ARG A 109 -13.44 0.13 -14.09
C ARG A 109 -13.14 0.38 -15.57
N ILE A 110 -11.97 0.96 -15.87
CA ILE A 110 -11.50 1.17 -17.25
C ILE A 110 -11.31 -0.17 -17.95
N ALA A 111 -10.59 -1.11 -17.33
CA ALA A 111 -10.35 -2.44 -17.88
C ALA A 111 -11.65 -3.20 -18.16
N ASN A 112 -12.61 -3.17 -17.23
CA ASN A 112 -13.93 -3.80 -17.41
C ASN A 112 -14.71 -3.18 -18.57
N LYS A 113 -14.64 -1.86 -18.76
CA LYS A 113 -15.28 -1.18 -19.89
C LYS A 113 -14.68 -1.64 -21.22
N GLU A 114 -13.36 -1.78 -21.29
CA GLU A 114 -12.68 -2.27 -22.50
C GLU A 114 -12.99 -3.75 -22.74
N MET A 115 -12.97 -4.60 -21.71
CA MET A 115 -13.38 -6.00 -21.81
C MET A 115 -14.79 -6.14 -22.39
N LYS A 116 -15.77 -5.38 -21.88
CA LYS A 116 -17.15 -5.38 -22.41
C LYS A 116 -17.22 -4.96 -23.88
N LYS A 117 -16.42 -3.97 -24.27
CA LYS A 117 -16.35 -3.50 -25.67
C LYS A 117 -15.74 -4.56 -26.60
N GLN A 118 -14.73 -5.30 -26.14
CA GLN A 118 -14.11 -6.38 -26.91
C GLN A 118 -15.03 -7.60 -26.99
N TYR A 119 -15.66 -8.01 -25.88
CA TYR A 119 -16.64 -9.09 -25.86
C TYR A 119 -17.86 -8.79 -26.73
N GLY A 120 -18.36 -7.55 -26.75
CA GLY A 120 -19.47 -7.16 -27.63
C GLY A 120 -19.14 -7.21 -29.12
N LYS A 121 -17.87 -7.41 -29.50
CA LYS A 121 -17.45 -7.63 -30.89
C LYS A 121 -17.26 -9.11 -31.22
N ILE A 122 -17.31 -9.99 -30.22
CA ILE A 122 -17.24 -11.43 -30.41
C ILE A 122 -18.67 -11.90 -30.72
N ASP A 123 -18.87 -12.31 -31.97
CA ASP A 123 -20.14 -12.87 -32.45
C ASP A 123 -20.14 -14.36 -32.12
N ILE A 124 -20.81 -14.73 -31.02
CA ILE A 124 -20.85 -16.11 -30.52
C ILE A 124 -21.47 -17.03 -31.57
N ASP A 125 -22.50 -16.58 -32.29
CA ASP A 125 -23.16 -17.35 -33.34
C ASP A 125 -22.18 -17.70 -34.47
N LYS A 126 -21.24 -16.81 -34.80
CA LYS A 126 -20.18 -17.12 -35.78
C LYS A 126 -19.12 -18.07 -35.26
N ILE A 127 -18.85 -18.06 -33.95
CA ILE A 127 -17.93 -19.02 -33.34
C ILE A 127 -18.58 -20.41 -33.33
N GLU A 128 -19.86 -20.50 -32.98
CA GLU A 128 -20.63 -21.75 -33.02
C GLU A 128 -20.71 -22.30 -34.45
N ALA A 129 -21.09 -21.47 -35.44
CA ALA A 129 -21.12 -21.89 -36.85
C ALA A 129 -19.75 -22.38 -37.36
N MET A 130 -18.67 -21.70 -36.98
CA MET A 130 -17.32 -22.14 -37.34
C MET A 130 -16.90 -23.43 -36.63
N HIS A 131 -17.42 -23.69 -35.43
CA HIS A 131 -17.16 -24.92 -34.69
C HIS A 131 -17.95 -26.10 -35.28
N ASP A 132 -19.17 -25.86 -35.75
CA ASP A 132 -19.99 -26.83 -36.48
C ASP A 132 -19.35 -27.15 -37.84
N ASP A 133 -18.94 -26.15 -38.61
CA ASP A 133 -18.21 -26.34 -39.87
C ASP A 133 -16.91 -27.14 -39.67
N MET A 134 -16.22 -26.94 -38.54
CA MET A 134 -15.01 -27.67 -38.19
C MET A 134 -15.30 -29.13 -37.80
N ALA A 135 -16.42 -29.39 -37.13
CA ALA A 135 -16.89 -30.74 -36.83
C ALA A 135 -17.25 -31.49 -38.11
N ASP A 136 -17.98 -30.85 -39.02
CA ASP A 136 -18.36 -31.39 -40.33
C ASP A 136 -17.10 -31.69 -41.18
N LEU A 137 -16.10 -30.82 -41.16
CA LEU A 137 -14.83 -31.05 -41.86
C LEU A 137 -14.02 -32.19 -41.25
N MET A 138 -14.03 -32.36 -39.92
CA MET A 138 -13.38 -33.49 -39.27
C MET A 138 -14.12 -34.80 -39.57
N GLU A 139 -15.45 -34.79 -39.57
CA GLU A 139 -16.26 -35.94 -39.95
C GLU A 139 -16.01 -36.35 -41.41
N ALA A 140 -16.01 -35.38 -42.33
CA ALA A 140 -15.67 -35.59 -43.73
C ALA A 140 -14.23 -36.10 -43.91
N ALA A 141 -13.26 -35.57 -43.16
CA ALA A 141 -11.88 -36.05 -43.20
C ALA A 141 -11.77 -37.51 -42.71
N ASN A 142 -12.50 -37.87 -41.65
CA ASN A 142 -12.58 -39.24 -41.16
C ASN A 142 -13.28 -40.18 -42.15
N GLU A 143 -14.36 -39.73 -42.79
CA GLU A 143 -15.07 -40.49 -43.83
C GLU A 143 -14.22 -40.67 -45.09
N VAL A 144 -13.43 -39.66 -45.48
CA VAL A 144 -12.43 -39.77 -46.55
C VAL A 144 -11.35 -40.77 -46.17
N GLN A 145 -10.82 -40.71 -44.94
CA GLN A 145 -9.83 -41.67 -44.47
C GLN A 145 -10.40 -43.10 -44.41
N GLU A 146 -11.65 -43.26 -44.01
CA GLU A 146 -12.33 -44.56 -43.95
C GLU A 146 -12.68 -45.10 -45.35
N SER A 147 -13.12 -44.25 -46.28
CA SER A 147 -13.43 -44.64 -47.67
C SER A 147 -12.17 -44.93 -48.49
N MET A 148 -11.08 -44.19 -48.26
CA MET A 148 -9.75 -44.52 -48.80
C MET A 148 -9.20 -45.82 -48.21
N SER A 149 -9.49 -46.10 -46.93
CA SER A 149 -9.18 -47.40 -46.29
C SER A 149 -10.03 -48.55 -46.85
N ARG A 150 -11.29 -48.30 -47.21
CA ARG A 150 -12.19 -49.29 -47.86
C ARG A 150 -11.77 -49.65 -49.29
N ALA A 151 -10.92 -48.86 -49.96
CA ALA A 151 -10.43 -49.13 -51.31
C ALA A 151 -9.09 -49.90 -51.36
N TYR A 152 -8.42 -50.14 -50.23
CA TYR A 152 -7.25 -51.03 -50.15
C TYR A 152 -7.56 -52.24 -49.27
N GLY A 153 -8.49 -53.06 -49.73
CA GLY A 153 -8.52 -54.46 -49.33
C GLY A 153 -7.64 -55.29 -50.26
N VAL A 154 -6.33 -55.36 -50.04
CA VAL A 154 -5.41 -56.47 -50.41
C VAL A 154 -4.08 -56.29 -49.64
N PRO A 155 -3.29 -57.35 -49.36
CA PRO A 155 -3.43 -58.49 -48.46
C PRO A 155 -2.38 -58.46 -47.31
N ASP A 156 -2.38 -59.50 -46.46
CA ASP A 156 -1.31 -59.80 -45.49
C ASP A 156 0.10 -59.76 -46.10
N GLU A 157 1.09 -59.48 -45.24
CA GLU A 157 2.56 -59.59 -45.43
C GLU A 157 3.30 -58.31 -45.89
N LEU A 158 3.60 -57.44 -44.91
CA LEU A 158 4.92 -56.80 -44.86
C LEU A 158 5.78 -57.67 -43.94
N ASP A 159 6.74 -58.40 -44.50
CA ASP A 159 7.73 -59.12 -43.70
C ASP A 159 8.80 -58.17 -43.16
N GLU A 160 9.47 -58.59 -42.09
CA GLU A 160 10.51 -57.81 -41.41
C GLU A 160 11.80 -57.66 -42.28
N ALA A 161 11.92 -58.40 -43.38
CA ALA A 161 13.07 -58.37 -44.29
C ALA A 161 13.04 -57.18 -45.26
N ASP A 162 11.86 -56.66 -45.61
CA ASP A 162 11.72 -55.43 -46.41
C ASP A 162 12.17 -54.17 -45.62
N LEU A 163 12.16 -54.22 -44.29
CA LEU A 163 12.60 -53.13 -43.42
C LEU A 163 14.14 -53.00 -43.34
N GLU A 164 14.88 -54.11 -43.51
CA GLU A 164 16.34 -54.13 -43.43
C GLU A 164 17.04 -53.63 -44.72
N ALA A 165 16.37 -53.69 -45.87
CA ALA A 165 16.95 -53.24 -47.14
C ALA A 165 17.06 -51.71 -47.26
N VAL A 166 16.21 -50.94 -46.56
CA VAL A 166 16.16 -49.46 -46.66
C VAL A 166 17.17 -48.78 -45.72
N THR A 167 17.69 -49.49 -44.72
CA THR A 167 18.65 -48.93 -43.74
C THR A 167 20.12 -49.11 -44.13
N LEU A 168 20.43 -49.82 -45.22
CA LEU A 168 21.82 -50.15 -45.64
C LEU A 168 22.34 -49.38 -46.88
N HIS A 169 21.65 -48.30 -47.30
CA HIS A 169 22.13 -47.43 -48.39
C HIS A 169 22.28 -45.94 -48.02
N VAL A 170 22.30 -45.64 -46.71
CA VAL A 170 22.77 -44.36 -46.20
C VAL A 170 23.84 -44.64 -45.14
N ALA A 171 24.96 -45.19 -45.62
CA ALA A 171 26.24 -45.17 -44.92
C ALA A 171 27.02 -43.91 -45.35
#